data_AF-A0A841FHZ8-F1
#
_entry.id   AF-A0A841FHZ8-F1
#
_cell.length_a   1.000
_cell.length_b   1.000
_cell.length_c   1.000
_cell.angle_alpha   90.00
_cell.angle_beta   90.00
_cell.angle_gamma   90.00
#
_symmetry.space_group_name_H-M   'P 1'
#
loop_
_entity.id
_entity.type
_entity.pdbx_description
1 polymer ?
#
loop_
_entity_poly.entity_id
_entity_poly.type
_entity_poly.pdbx_seq_one_letter_code
_entity_poly.pdbx_strand_id
1 'polypeptide(L)'
;MADRNVRARMLVTRNVSGTPGPESKLTLWWLGDRFHVRDEAGRAFHDVATDVVAPRGLGFIPRTIEDLMNVRLPLKGRMDCFGALGVAEGTITEPWGEKWKARTDRISPVAGQLFPAGLESVRPSGHERFLNRDCVEYTTHREGTDGGRQYRSKVRLLVAGPYVLLREVTDEGGPMRLRAEVTALDEGVVTEADVKA
;
A
#
# COMPACT_ATOMS: atom_id res chain seq x y z
N MET A 1 -22.74 6.03 1.63
CA MET A 1 -21.34 5.61 1.89
C MET A 1 -21.02 6.07 3.30
N ALA A 2 -20.54 5.20 4.19
CA ALA A 2 -20.13 5.63 5.53
C ALA A 2 -19.05 6.72 5.41
N ASP A 3 -19.15 7.78 6.21
CA ASP A 3 -18.19 8.87 6.22
C ASP A 3 -16.80 8.32 6.56
N ARG A 4 -15.91 8.30 5.55
CA ARG A 4 -14.54 7.82 5.70
C ARG A 4 -13.74 8.89 6.43
N ASN A 5 -13.67 8.83 7.75
CA ASN A 5 -12.75 9.64 8.55
C ASN A 5 -11.81 8.72 9.33
N VAL A 6 -10.58 8.56 8.85
CA VAL A 6 -9.62 7.61 9.43
C VAL A 6 -8.17 7.99 9.17
N ARG A 7 -7.34 7.84 10.20
CA ARG A 7 -5.88 7.86 10.08
C ARG A 7 -5.34 6.46 10.34
N ALA A 8 -4.52 5.94 9.44
CA ALA A 8 -3.85 4.66 9.60
C ALA A 8 -2.33 4.83 9.49
N ARG A 9 -1.58 4.21 10.39
CA ARG A 9 -0.13 4.01 10.24
C ARG A 9 0.12 2.60 9.77
N MET A 10 0.94 2.46 8.75
CA MET A 10 1.24 1.18 8.11
C MET A 10 2.74 0.95 8.06
N LEU A 11 3.13 -0.29 8.36
CA LEU A 11 4.47 -0.80 8.15
C LEU A 11 4.46 -1.73 6.94
N VAL A 12 5.28 -1.42 5.95
CA VAL A 12 5.49 -2.27 4.77
C VAL A 12 6.87 -2.89 4.88
N THR A 13 6.90 -4.22 4.86
CA THR A 13 8.12 -5.04 4.88
C THR A 13 8.15 -5.90 3.63
N ARG A 14 9.31 -5.97 2.97
CA ARG A 14 9.57 -6.91 1.89
C ARG A 14 10.67 -7.85 2.36
N ASN A 15 10.45 -9.15 2.32
CA ASN A 15 11.43 -10.14 2.73
C ASN A 15 11.83 -11.00 1.53
N VAL A 16 13.12 -11.30 1.44
CA VAL A 16 13.68 -12.25 0.48
C VAL A 16 14.57 -13.21 1.28
N SER A 17 14.29 -14.52 1.21
CA SER A 17 15.13 -15.62 1.76
C SER A 17 15.89 -15.28 3.05
N GLY A 18 15.19 -15.14 4.18
CA GLY A 18 15.86 -14.97 5.49
C GLY A 18 16.56 -13.63 5.72
N THR A 19 16.54 -12.71 4.75
CA THR A 19 17.02 -11.33 4.90
C THR A 19 15.81 -10.41 5.05
N PRO A 20 15.70 -9.69 6.19
CA PRO A 20 14.74 -8.60 6.32
C PRO A 20 15.07 -7.55 5.26
N GLY A 21 14.12 -7.27 4.36
CA GLY A 21 14.29 -6.16 3.43
C GLY A 21 13.89 -4.83 4.08
N PRO A 22 13.94 -3.74 3.30
CA PRO A 22 13.73 -2.40 3.85
C PRO A 22 12.32 -2.26 4.43
N GLU A 23 12.26 -1.73 5.65
CA GLU A 23 11.02 -1.29 6.28
C GLU A 23 10.61 0.07 5.72
N SER A 24 9.31 0.22 5.43
CA SER A 24 8.75 1.51 5.02
C SER A 24 7.54 1.86 5.87
N LYS A 25 7.53 3.08 6.39
CA LYS A 25 6.45 3.60 7.23
C LYS A 25 5.59 4.55 6.41
N LEU A 26 4.34 4.14 6.20
CA LEU A 26 3.32 4.94 5.54
C LEU A 26 2.33 5.45 6.57
N THR A 27 1.91 6.70 6.45
CA THR A 27 0.72 7.21 7.14
C THR A 27 -0.31 7.61 6.12
N LEU A 28 -1.54 7.16 6.32
CA LEU A 28 -2.69 7.42 5.47
C LEU A 28 -3.71 8.23 6.27
N TRP A 29 -4.19 9.32 5.70
CA TRP A 29 -5.32 10.08 6.20
C TRP A 29 -6.42 10.04 5.15
N TRP A 30 -7.64 9.80 5.59
CA TRP A 30 -8.82 9.81 4.73
C TRP A 30 -9.93 10.64 5.39
N LEU A 31 -10.51 11.57 4.63
CA LEU A 31 -11.62 12.42 5.03
C LEU A 31 -12.63 12.55 3.89
N GLY A 32 -13.73 11.81 3.96
CA GLY A 32 -14.76 11.75 2.93
C GLY A 32 -14.22 11.16 1.62
N ASP A 33 -14.07 12.00 0.62
CA ASP A 33 -13.48 11.69 -0.69
C ASP A 33 -11.99 12.03 -0.78
N ARG A 34 -11.46 12.83 0.16
CA ARG A 34 -10.09 13.31 0.18
C ARG A 34 -9.17 12.41 0.96
N PHE A 35 -7.92 12.39 0.53
CA PHE A 35 -6.90 11.58 1.16
C PHE A 35 -5.54 12.27 1.11
N HIS A 36 -4.71 11.92 2.08
CA HIS A 36 -3.30 12.25 2.15
C HIS A 36 -2.52 10.97 2.48
N VAL A 37 -1.41 10.77 1.79
CA VAL A 37 -0.46 9.69 2.03
C VAL A 37 0.89 10.31 2.32
N ARG A 38 1.56 9.84 3.37
CA ARG A 38 2.95 10.19 3.67
C ARG A 38 3.81 8.94 3.74
N ASP A 39 4.96 8.96 3.08
CA ASP A 39 6.04 8.01 3.30
C ASP A 39 7.17 8.68 4.08
N GLU A 40 7.45 8.16 5.28
CA GLU A 40 8.53 8.65 6.14
C GLU A 40 9.88 7.99 5.85
N ALA A 41 9.89 6.95 5.01
CA ALA A 41 11.11 6.26 4.62
C ALA A 41 11.88 7.00 3.51
N GLY A 42 11.34 8.10 2.97
CA GLY A 42 12.00 8.92 1.96
C GLY A 42 12.05 8.25 0.58
N ARG A 43 11.07 7.38 0.29
CA ARG A 43 10.91 6.74 -1.02
C ARG A 43 10.22 7.68 -2.00
N ALA A 44 10.57 7.58 -3.28
CA ALA A 44 9.89 8.35 -4.31
C ALA A 44 8.46 7.82 -4.53
N PHE A 45 7.56 8.66 -5.06
CA PHE A 45 6.18 8.24 -5.31
C PHE A 45 6.10 6.98 -6.17
N HIS A 46 6.93 6.87 -7.21
CA HIS A 46 6.99 5.70 -8.09
C HIS A 46 7.19 4.39 -7.32
N ASP A 47 8.07 4.39 -6.31
CA ASP A 47 8.42 3.18 -5.57
C ASP A 47 7.26 2.74 -4.66
N VAL A 48 6.59 3.72 -4.05
CA VAL A 48 5.39 3.49 -3.22
C VAL A 48 4.20 3.05 -4.08
N ALA A 49 4.00 3.67 -5.25
CA ALA A 49 2.94 3.28 -6.17
C ALA A 49 3.12 1.85 -6.67
N THR A 50 4.37 1.47 -6.98
CA THR A 50 4.69 0.13 -7.49
C THR A 50 4.37 -0.98 -6.48
N ASP A 51 4.48 -0.72 -5.17
CA ASP A 51 4.05 -1.68 -4.11
C ASP A 51 2.59 -2.12 -4.27
N VAL A 52 1.76 -1.23 -4.79
CA VAL A 52 0.32 -1.45 -4.89
C VAL A 52 -0.07 -2.00 -6.25
N VAL A 53 0.50 -1.44 -7.32
CA VAL A 53 0.09 -1.76 -8.70
C VAL A 53 0.85 -2.92 -9.32
N ALA A 54 1.92 -3.41 -8.68
CA ALA A 54 2.70 -4.54 -9.20
C ALA A 54 1.81 -5.77 -9.46
N PRO A 55 1.91 -6.42 -10.65
CA PRO A 55 1.07 -7.56 -11.00
C PRO A 55 1.12 -8.70 -9.98
N ARG A 56 2.34 -9.02 -9.50
CA ARG A 56 2.59 -10.06 -8.48
C ARG A 56 2.14 -9.64 -7.08
N GLY A 57 1.89 -8.34 -6.86
CA GLY A 57 1.55 -7.79 -5.54
C GLY A 57 2.71 -7.70 -4.55
N LEU A 58 3.94 -7.99 -5.00
CA LEU A 58 5.19 -7.99 -4.22
C LEU A 58 5.98 -6.67 -4.36
N GLY A 59 5.40 -5.66 -5.00
CA GLY A 59 6.06 -4.40 -5.34
C GLY A 59 7.09 -4.53 -6.46
N PHE A 60 7.99 -3.54 -6.54
CA PHE A 60 9.08 -3.55 -7.51
C PHE A 60 10.10 -4.62 -7.11
N ILE A 61 10.32 -5.59 -8.00
CA ILE A 61 11.35 -6.61 -7.87
C ILE A 61 12.37 -6.36 -8.99
N PRO A 62 13.58 -5.86 -8.69
CA PRO A 62 14.59 -5.70 -9.73
C PRO A 62 15.00 -7.06 -10.27
N ARG A 63 15.07 -7.19 -11.61
CA ARG A 63 15.42 -8.44 -12.29
C ARG A 63 16.71 -8.34 -13.09
N THR A 64 17.10 -7.13 -13.46
CA THR A 64 18.33 -6.84 -14.17
C THR A 64 19.26 -5.96 -13.33
N ILE A 65 20.52 -5.84 -13.75
CA ILE A 65 21.46 -4.90 -13.12
C ILE A 65 20.96 -3.48 -13.33
N GLU A 66 20.37 -3.19 -14.50
CA GLU A 66 19.75 -1.90 -14.82
C GLU A 66 18.57 -1.60 -13.88
N ASP A 67 17.74 -2.60 -13.57
CA ASP A 67 16.66 -2.44 -12.58
C ASP A 67 17.21 -2.16 -11.19
N LEU A 68 18.29 -2.85 -10.81
CA LEU A 68 18.95 -2.63 -9.52
C LEU A 68 19.55 -1.22 -9.44
N MET A 69 20.15 -0.73 -10.53
CA MET A 69 20.67 0.63 -10.65
C MET A 69 19.55 1.69 -10.63
N ASN A 70 18.34 1.33 -11.05
CA ASN A 70 17.15 2.18 -10.99
C ASN A 70 16.49 2.21 -9.61
N VAL A 71 16.83 1.28 -8.69
CA VAL A 71 16.38 1.36 -7.29
C VAL A 71 17.00 2.58 -6.66
N ARG A 72 16.20 3.63 -6.46
CA ARG A 72 16.64 4.83 -5.78
C ARG A 72 16.86 4.50 -4.30
N LEU A 73 18.04 4.85 -3.79
CA LEU A 73 18.30 4.79 -2.35
C LEU A 73 17.31 5.72 -1.63
N PRO A 74 16.81 5.33 -0.45
CA PRO A 74 15.95 6.20 0.34
C PRO A 74 16.69 7.52 0.62
N LEU A 75 16.05 8.64 0.26
CA LEU A 75 16.61 9.96 0.47
C LEU A 75 16.20 10.48 1.84
N LYS A 76 17.00 11.39 2.42
CA LYS A 76 16.55 12.15 3.60
C LYS A 76 15.38 13.03 3.18
N GLY A 77 14.19 12.75 3.71
CA GLY A 77 12.98 13.52 3.41
C GLY A 77 11.72 12.68 3.62
N ARG A 78 10.59 13.23 3.19
CA ARG A 78 9.29 12.54 3.19
C ARG A 78 8.62 12.77 1.86
N MET A 79 7.90 11.76 1.39
CA MET A 79 6.99 11.92 0.26
C MET A 79 5.59 12.21 0.80
N ASP A 80 4.91 13.19 0.22
CA ASP A 80 3.52 13.52 0.53
C ASP A 80 2.67 13.47 -0.76
N CYS A 81 1.56 12.74 -0.74
CA CYS A 81 0.59 12.68 -1.84
C CYS A 81 -0.79 13.09 -1.35
N PHE A 82 -1.42 14.03 -2.04
CA PHE A 82 -2.76 14.53 -1.74
C PHE A 82 -3.68 14.31 -2.94
N GLY A 83 -4.93 13.91 -2.70
CA GLY A 83 -5.91 13.75 -3.76
C GLY A 83 -7.34 13.66 -3.25
N ALA A 84 -8.29 13.64 -4.18
CA ALA A 84 -9.71 13.50 -3.90
C ALA A 84 -10.38 12.61 -4.96
N LEU A 85 -11.19 11.64 -4.52
CA LEU A 85 -11.95 10.81 -5.45
C LEU A 85 -12.86 11.68 -6.34
N GLY A 86 -12.89 11.40 -7.64
CA GLY A 86 -13.65 12.19 -8.62
C GLY A 86 -12.97 13.48 -9.09
N VAL A 87 -11.85 13.90 -8.47
CA VAL A 87 -11.03 15.01 -8.97
C VAL A 87 -9.94 14.46 -9.90
N ALA A 88 -9.70 15.13 -11.03
CA ALA A 88 -8.79 14.66 -12.07
C ALA A 88 -7.34 14.52 -11.59
N GLU A 89 -6.83 15.49 -10.81
CA GLU A 89 -5.43 15.57 -10.40
C GLU A 89 -5.26 15.73 -8.89
N GLY A 90 -4.25 15.06 -8.36
CA GLY A 90 -3.71 15.25 -7.01
C GLY A 90 -2.33 15.91 -7.05
N THR A 91 -1.81 16.22 -5.86
CA THR A 91 -0.48 16.83 -5.67
C THR A 91 0.47 15.83 -5.08
N ILE A 92 1.69 15.77 -5.59
CA ILE A 92 2.78 14.96 -5.05
C ILE A 92 3.93 15.90 -4.69
N THR A 93 4.49 15.70 -3.50
CA THR A 93 5.75 16.29 -3.05
C THR A 93 6.73 15.15 -2.83
N GLU A 94 7.81 15.12 -3.60
CA GLU A 94 8.85 14.11 -3.50
C GLU A 94 9.77 14.36 -2.29
N PRO A 95 10.53 13.35 -1.83
CA PRO A 95 11.46 13.49 -0.71
C PRO A 95 12.49 14.63 -0.86
N TRP A 96 12.86 14.97 -2.10
CA TRP A 96 13.79 16.07 -2.42
C TRP A 96 13.09 17.43 -2.59
N GLY A 97 11.80 17.52 -2.28
CA GLY A 97 11.02 18.77 -2.26
C GLY A 97 10.39 19.17 -3.59
N GLU A 98 10.63 18.43 -4.67
CA GLU A 98 9.95 18.66 -5.95
C GLU A 98 8.45 18.42 -5.82
N LYS A 99 7.66 19.36 -6.33
CA LYS A 99 6.19 19.30 -6.31
C LYS A 99 5.65 19.21 -7.72
N TRP A 100 4.74 18.27 -7.96
CA TRP A 100 4.12 18.08 -9.26
C TRP A 100 2.70 17.52 -9.16
N LYS A 101 1.94 17.59 -10.26
CA LYS A 101 0.56 17.10 -10.36
C LYS A 101 0.53 15.76 -11.05
N ALA A 102 -0.26 14.82 -10.50
CA ALA A 102 -0.49 13.53 -11.12
C ALA A 102 -1.98 13.23 -11.15
N ARG A 103 -2.41 12.39 -12.10
CA ARG A 103 -3.79 11.93 -12.12
C ARG A 103 -4.12 11.19 -10.82
N THR A 104 -5.27 11.51 -10.24
CA THR A 104 -5.68 10.96 -8.93
C THR A 104 -5.88 9.45 -8.96
N ASP A 105 -6.21 8.87 -10.12
CA ASP A 105 -6.31 7.42 -10.32
C ASP A 105 -4.97 6.68 -10.15
N ARG A 106 -3.83 7.39 -10.27
CA ARG A 106 -2.51 6.83 -9.96
C ARG A 106 -2.16 6.90 -8.47
N ILE A 107 -2.72 7.88 -7.76
CA ILE A 107 -2.41 8.13 -6.34
C ILE A 107 -3.36 7.35 -5.42
N SER A 108 -4.66 7.35 -5.75
CA SER A 108 -5.70 6.72 -4.95
C SER A 108 -5.49 5.23 -4.64
N PRO A 109 -4.85 4.38 -5.47
CA PRO A 109 -4.53 3.02 -5.08
C PRO A 109 -3.63 2.96 -3.84
N VAL A 110 -2.69 3.90 -3.70
CA VAL A 110 -1.78 3.96 -2.53
C VAL A 110 -2.56 4.23 -1.25
N ALA A 111 -3.48 5.19 -1.29
CA ALA A 111 -4.36 5.47 -0.16
C ALA A 111 -5.39 4.34 0.07
N GLY A 112 -5.84 3.71 -1.01
CA GLY A 112 -6.87 2.68 -1.04
C GLY A 112 -6.46 1.35 -0.41
N GLN A 113 -5.19 1.15 -0.09
CA GLN A 113 -4.69 -0.05 0.61
C GLN A 113 -5.40 -0.32 1.93
N LEU A 114 -5.98 0.72 2.55
CA LEU A 114 -6.74 0.61 3.77
C LEU A 114 -8.11 -0.06 3.56
N PHE A 115 -8.65 -0.13 2.34
CA PHE A 115 -10.00 -0.61 2.08
C PHE A 115 -10.01 -1.94 1.30
N PRO A 116 -10.95 -2.85 1.61
CA PRO A 116 -11.09 -4.10 0.87
C PRO A 116 -11.68 -3.80 -0.50
N ALA A 117 -10.89 -3.99 -1.56
CA ALA A 117 -11.34 -3.90 -2.95
C ALA A 117 -11.18 -5.26 -3.63
N GLY A 118 -12.16 -5.66 -4.45
CA GLY A 118 -12.08 -6.92 -5.21
C GLY A 118 -12.38 -8.17 -4.39
N LEU A 119 -13.04 -8.03 -3.23
CA LEU A 119 -13.43 -9.15 -2.37
C LEU A 119 -14.89 -9.60 -2.56
N GLU A 120 -15.62 -8.98 -3.48
CA GLU A 120 -17.07 -9.18 -3.66
C GLU A 120 -17.44 -10.64 -3.98
N SER A 121 -16.50 -11.39 -4.55
CA SER A 121 -16.66 -12.81 -4.91
C SER A 121 -15.76 -13.76 -4.12
N VAL A 122 -14.95 -13.25 -3.20
CA VAL A 122 -13.99 -14.06 -2.43
C VAL A 122 -14.65 -14.55 -1.15
N ARG A 123 -14.67 -15.87 -0.96
CA ARG A 123 -15.19 -16.45 0.29
C ARG A 123 -14.20 -16.23 1.43
N PRO A 124 -14.67 -15.93 2.65
CA PRO A 124 -13.85 -15.95 3.85
C PRO A 124 -13.11 -17.28 4.00
N SER A 125 -11.82 -17.23 4.34
CA SER A 125 -11.00 -18.41 4.65
C SER A 125 -10.90 -18.69 6.14
N GLY A 126 -11.24 -17.74 7.01
CA GLY A 126 -11.20 -17.91 8.45
C GLY A 126 -11.46 -16.64 9.24
N HIS A 127 -11.14 -16.69 10.53
CA HIS A 127 -11.23 -15.56 11.45
C HIS A 127 -9.96 -15.49 12.30
N GLU A 128 -9.46 -14.29 12.55
CA GLU A 128 -8.29 -14.04 13.39
C GLU A 128 -8.49 -12.74 14.16
N ARG A 129 -7.81 -12.57 15.30
CA ARG A 129 -7.76 -11.29 16.01
C ARG A 129 -6.48 -10.55 15.67
N PHE A 130 -6.60 -9.31 15.19
CA PHE A 130 -5.47 -8.45 14.87
C PHE A 130 -5.76 -7.01 15.31
N LEU A 131 -4.75 -6.29 15.82
CA LEU A 131 -4.91 -4.94 16.36
C LEU A 131 -6.09 -4.82 17.36
N ASN A 132 -6.27 -5.83 18.22
CA ASN A 132 -7.40 -5.95 19.17
C ASN A 132 -8.80 -5.95 18.54
N ARG A 133 -8.92 -6.31 17.25
CA ARG A 133 -10.19 -6.40 16.52
C ARG A 133 -10.38 -7.80 15.97
N ASP A 134 -11.64 -8.24 15.92
CA ASP A 134 -12.00 -9.46 15.21
C ASP A 134 -11.94 -9.20 13.71
N CYS A 135 -11.16 -10.02 13.01
CA CYS A 135 -10.92 -9.91 11.58
C CYS A 135 -11.50 -11.12 10.86
N VAL A 136 -12.03 -10.88 9.67
CA VAL A 136 -12.31 -11.93 8.69
C VAL A 136 -11.05 -12.10 7.83
N GLU A 137 -10.58 -13.33 7.72
CA GLU A 137 -9.48 -13.66 6.82
C GLU A 137 -10.02 -13.96 5.42
N TYR A 138 -9.36 -13.42 4.41
CA TYR A 138 -9.56 -13.77 3.02
C TYR A 138 -8.24 -14.25 2.42
N THR A 139 -8.31 -15.34 1.66
CA THR A 139 -7.19 -15.87 0.90
C THR A 139 -7.58 -15.90 -0.58
N THR A 140 -6.73 -15.34 -1.44
CA THR A 140 -6.87 -15.38 -2.90
C THR A 140 -5.52 -15.63 -3.56
N HIS A 141 -5.50 -15.88 -4.87
CA HIS A 141 -4.28 -16.06 -5.64
C HIS A 141 -4.23 -15.02 -6.77
N ARG A 142 -3.03 -14.51 -7.04
CA ARG A 142 -2.71 -13.74 -8.23
C ARG A 142 -1.83 -14.58 -9.13
N GLU A 143 -2.27 -14.76 -10.37
CA GLU A 143 -1.56 -15.54 -11.38
C GLU A 143 -1.39 -14.70 -12.63
N GLY A 144 -0.31 -14.94 -13.36
CA GLY A 144 -0.04 -14.24 -14.60
C GLY A 144 1.35 -14.50 -15.13
N THR A 145 1.74 -13.70 -16.11
CA THR A 145 3.07 -13.72 -16.70
C THR A 145 3.72 -12.37 -16.49
N ASP A 146 4.94 -12.35 -15.97
CA ASP A 146 5.68 -11.11 -15.75
C ASP A 146 7.16 -11.34 -16.10
N GLY A 147 7.66 -10.61 -17.11
CA GLY A 147 9.01 -10.82 -17.67
C GLY A 147 9.17 -12.19 -18.35
N GLY A 148 8.12 -12.70 -18.98
CA GLY A 148 8.12 -14.01 -19.66
C GLY A 148 8.05 -15.21 -18.72
N ARG A 149 7.98 -15.01 -17.40
CA ARG A 149 7.83 -16.08 -16.40
C ARG A 149 6.44 -16.09 -15.83
N GLN A 150 5.84 -17.28 -15.77
CA GLN A 150 4.59 -17.46 -15.03
C GLN A 150 4.86 -17.28 -13.53
N TYR A 151 3.90 -16.69 -12.84
CA TYR A 151 3.92 -16.57 -11.39
C TYR A 151 2.57 -16.95 -10.81
N ARG A 152 2.62 -17.39 -9.55
CA ARG A 152 1.46 -17.55 -8.69
C ARG A 152 1.83 -17.01 -7.32
N SER A 153 1.06 -16.06 -6.84
CA SER A 153 1.28 -15.41 -5.55
C SER A 153 0.02 -15.52 -4.71
N LYS A 154 0.16 -16.10 -3.52
CA LYS A 154 -0.91 -16.16 -2.53
C LYS A 154 -1.05 -14.81 -1.88
N VAL A 155 -2.27 -14.29 -1.79
CA VAL A 155 -2.60 -13.05 -1.11
C VAL A 155 -3.50 -13.37 0.07
N ARG A 156 -3.06 -13.00 1.26
CA ARG A 156 -3.80 -13.10 2.52
C ARG A 156 -4.16 -11.71 3.01
N LEU A 157 -5.42 -11.53 3.40
CA LEU A 157 -5.95 -10.28 3.92
C LEU A 157 -6.64 -10.53 5.27
N LEU A 158 -6.39 -9.67 6.25
CA LEU A 158 -7.21 -9.58 7.47
C LEU A 158 -8.02 -8.30 7.44
N VAL A 159 -9.35 -8.45 7.48
CA VAL A 159 -10.30 -7.34 7.33
C VAL A 159 -11.12 -7.18 8.61
N ALA A 160 -11.08 -6.00 9.22
CA ALA A 160 -11.91 -5.64 10.37
C ALA A 160 -12.71 -4.37 10.05
N GLY A 161 -14.04 -4.52 9.91
CA GLY A 161 -14.87 -3.44 9.38
C GLY A 161 -14.49 -3.09 7.94
N PRO A 162 -14.60 -1.83 7.49
CA PRO A 162 -14.23 -1.45 6.13
C PRO A 162 -12.71 -1.42 5.91
N TYR A 163 -11.91 -1.96 6.83
CA TYR A 163 -10.46 -1.78 6.84
C TYR A 163 -9.70 -3.09 6.63
N VAL A 164 -8.74 -3.07 5.70
CA VAL A 164 -7.70 -4.08 5.58
C VAL A 164 -6.60 -3.75 6.58
N LEU A 165 -6.47 -4.55 7.62
CA LEU A 165 -5.45 -4.35 8.68
C LEU A 165 -4.15 -5.06 8.37
N LEU A 166 -4.20 -6.14 7.59
CA LEU A 166 -3.03 -6.87 7.14
C LEU A 166 -3.24 -7.27 5.69
N ARG A 167 -2.23 -6.99 4.86
CA ARG A 167 -2.09 -7.56 3.53
C ARG A 167 -0.75 -8.25 3.42
N GLU A 168 -0.79 -9.53 3.10
CA GLU A 168 0.38 -10.35 2.93
C GLU A 168 0.36 -11.03 1.57
N VAL A 169 1.46 -10.93 0.85
CA VAL A 169 1.64 -11.56 -0.44
C VAL A 169 2.87 -12.45 -0.38
N THR A 170 2.68 -13.72 -0.71
CA THR A 170 3.74 -14.72 -0.72
C THR A 170 3.86 -15.30 -2.11
N ASP A 171 5.07 -15.34 -2.64
CA ASP A 171 5.36 -16.03 -3.89
C ASP A 171 5.29 -17.55 -3.68
N GLU A 172 4.45 -18.29 -4.42
CA GLU A 172 4.34 -19.74 -4.22
C GLU A 172 5.53 -20.51 -4.83
N GLY A 173 6.24 -19.90 -5.77
CA GLY A 173 7.43 -20.47 -6.41
C GLY A 173 8.76 -19.90 -5.93
N GLY A 174 8.76 -19.04 -4.91
CA GLY A 174 9.94 -18.27 -4.55
C GLY A 174 9.95 -17.80 -3.09
N PRO A 175 11.08 -17.27 -2.62
CA PRO A 175 11.27 -16.92 -1.22
C PRO A 175 10.79 -15.51 -0.87
N MET A 176 10.01 -14.89 -1.76
CA MET A 176 9.63 -13.49 -1.67
C MET A 176 8.31 -13.34 -0.92
N ARG A 177 8.27 -12.40 0.02
CA ARG A 177 7.06 -12.03 0.75
C ARG A 177 6.99 -10.52 0.89
N LEU A 178 5.81 -9.95 0.66
CA LEU A 178 5.50 -8.56 1.02
C LEU A 178 4.42 -8.58 2.09
N ARG A 179 4.63 -7.81 3.15
CA ARG A 179 3.68 -7.67 4.24
C ARG A 179 3.45 -6.19 4.51
N ALA A 180 2.22 -5.73 4.31
CA ALA A 180 1.75 -4.41 4.67
C ALA A 180 0.79 -4.55 5.85
N GLU A 181 1.17 -4.04 7.02
CA GLU A 181 0.38 -4.15 8.25
C GLU A 181 0.05 -2.79 8.83
N VAL A 182 -1.19 -2.60 9.26
CA VAL A 182 -1.62 -1.43 10.01
C VAL A 182 -1.15 -1.59 11.45
N THR A 183 -0.35 -0.64 11.93
CA THR A 183 0.21 -0.61 13.29
C THR A 183 -0.56 0.31 14.23
N ALA A 184 -1.30 1.28 13.68
CA ALA A 184 -2.24 2.12 14.42
C ALA A 184 -3.40 2.54 13.52
N LEU A 185 -4.61 2.60 14.07
CA LEU A 185 -5.83 2.98 13.36
C LEU A 185 -6.68 3.88 14.26
N ASP A 186 -6.81 5.15 13.87
CA ASP A 186 -7.57 6.17 14.59
C ASP A 186 -8.74 6.63 13.73
N GLU A 187 -9.97 6.36 14.18
CA GLU A 187 -11.21 6.73 13.47
C GLU A 187 -11.74 8.08 13.96
N GLY A 188 -12.26 8.92 13.06
CA GLY A 188 -12.90 10.20 13.41
C GLY A 188 -11.96 11.34 13.77
N VAL A 189 -10.64 11.17 13.61
CA VAL A 189 -9.62 12.16 14.04
C VAL A 189 -9.08 13.05 12.92
N VAL A 190 -9.37 12.73 11.65
CA VAL A 190 -8.82 13.45 10.50
C VAL A 190 -9.57 14.76 10.30
N THR A 191 -8.81 15.84 10.10
CA THR A 191 -9.31 17.19 9.87
C THR A 191 -9.01 17.67 8.46
N GLU A 192 -9.63 18.77 8.06
CA GLU A 192 -9.36 19.47 6.80
C GLU A 192 -7.88 19.80 6.60
N ALA A 193 -7.15 20.08 7.68
CA ALA A 193 -5.74 20.43 7.63
C ALA A 193 -4.86 19.22 7.25
N ASP A 194 -5.28 18.01 7.60
CA ASP A 194 -4.52 16.79 7.33
C ASP A 194 -4.58 16.39 5.85
N VAL A 195 -5.65 16.76 5.14
CA VAL A 195 -5.88 16.37 3.73
C VAL A 195 -5.63 17.51 2.73
N LYS A 196 -5.02 18.61 3.19
CA LYS A 196 -4.71 19.78 2.37
C LYS A 196 -3.23 19.79 1.97
N ALA A 197 -2.98 19.93 0.66
CA ALA A 197 -1.64 19.99 0.05
C ALA A 197 -0.87 21.30 0.36
#